data_AF-A0A5N3PC10-F1
#
_entry.id   AF-A0A5N3PC10-F1
#
_cell.length_a   1.000
_cell.length_b   1.000
_cell.length_c   1.000
_cell.angle_alpha   90.00
_cell.angle_beta   90.00
_cell.angle_gamma   90.00
#
_symmetry.space_group_name_H-M   'P 1'
#
loop_
_entity.id
_entity.type
_entity.pdbx_description
1 polymer ?
#
loop_
_entity_poly.entity_id
_entity_poly.type
_entity_poly.pdbx_seq_one_letter_code
_entity_poly.pdbx_strand_id
1 'polypeptide(L)'
;MALFWLSDEAWAAIEPHLPRNQPGARRVDDRRVISGILHVLKVGCRWCDCPTDYGPSTTVYNRFNRWSRRGFWLRDSGAVPVIPGRRSRKRAICYDKERYRGRHLIENAFCRRKDFRRVHRYDKLAANFLSGVALATAIAFWL
;
A
#
# COMPACT_ATOMS: atom_id res chain seq x y z
N MET A 1 -22.74 -0.87 4.98
CA MET A 1 -21.78 0.12 4.44
C MET A 1 -21.76 -0.01 2.92
N ALA A 2 -21.72 1.11 2.19
CA ALA A 2 -21.72 1.06 0.73
C ALA A 2 -20.42 0.45 0.19
N LEU A 3 -20.54 -0.42 -0.81
CA LEU A 3 -19.40 -0.94 -1.56
C LEU A 3 -18.76 0.18 -2.39
N PHE A 4 -17.45 0.05 -2.62
CA PHE A 4 -16.67 0.93 -3.47
C PHE A 4 -16.32 0.16 -4.74
N TRP A 5 -16.92 0.55 -5.86
CA TRP A 5 -16.61 0.01 -7.18
C TRP A 5 -15.91 1.07 -8.01
N LEU A 6 -14.85 0.68 -8.71
CA LEU A 6 -14.23 1.56 -9.71
C LEU A 6 -15.24 1.88 -10.81
N SER A 7 -15.39 3.16 -11.14
CA SER A 7 -16.09 3.58 -12.35
C SER A 7 -15.34 3.13 -13.59
N ASP A 8 -16.01 3.13 -14.74
CA ASP A 8 -15.39 2.78 -16.02
C ASP A 8 -14.22 3.72 -16.35
N GLU A 9 -14.39 5.01 -16.06
CA GLU A 9 -13.36 6.04 -16.26
C GLU A 9 -12.13 5.80 -15.39
N ALA A 10 -12.33 5.55 -14.09
CA ALA A 10 -11.23 5.26 -13.17
C ALA A 10 -10.54 3.94 -13.54
N TRP A 11 -11.31 2.95 -14.01
CA TRP A 11 -10.76 1.71 -14.51
C TRP A 11 -9.93 1.92 -15.78
N ALA A 12 -10.43 2.68 -16.75
CA ALA A 12 -9.73 2.99 -17.99
C ALA A 12 -8.40 3.72 -17.76
N ALA A 13 -8.30 4.53 -16.70
CA ALA A 13 -7.05 5.16 -16.30
C ALA A 13 -6.05 4.16 -15.68
N ILE A 14 -6.51 3.14 -14.96
CA ILE A 14 -5.65 2.18 -14.26
C ILE A 14 -5.23 1.01 -15.16
N GLU A 15 -6.16 0.51 -15.98
CA GLU A 15 -6.02 -0.71 -16.77
C GLU A 15 -4.76 -0.76 -17.65
N PRO A 16 -4.37 0.32 -18.38
CA PRO A 16 -3.20 0.31 -19.24
C PRO A 16 -1.89 0.05 -18.49
N HIS A 17 -1.83 0.45 -17.22
CA HIS A 17 -0.63 0.33 -16.40
C HIS A 17 -0.51 -1.06 -15.77
N LEU A 18 -1.61 -1.84 -15.73
CA LEU A 18 -1.61 -3.15 -15.09
C LEU A 18 -0.59 -4.07 -15.76
N PRO A 19 0.21 -4.80 -14.95
CA PRO A 19 1.26 -5.64 -15.50
C PRO A 19 0.63 -6.75 -16.35
N ARG A 20 0.80 -6.76 -17.67
CA ARG A 20 0.29 -7.84 -18.54
C ARG A 20 1.18 -9.11 -18.45
N ASN A 21 0.66 -10.25 -18.91
CA ASN A 21 1.38 -11.53 -19.05
C ASN A 21 2.22 -11.98 -17.83
N GLN A 22 1.56 -12.19 -16.68
CA GLN A 22 2.26 -12.59 -15.46
C GLN A 22 2.20 -14.09 -15.22
N PRO A 23 3.31 -14.74 -14.82
CA PRO A 23 3.30 -16.15 -14.47
C PRO A 23 2.46 -16.41 -13.22
N GLY A 24 1.67 -17.48 -13.24
CA GLY A 24 0.83 -17.92 -12.12
C GLY A 24 -0.59 -18.31 -12.52
N ALA A 25 -1.45 -18.50 -11.51
CA ALA A 25 -2.86 -18.85 -11.70
C ALA A 25 -3.61 -17.83 -12.57
N ARG A 26 -4.65 -18.32 -13.26
CA ARG A 26 -5.50 -17.53 -14.17
C ARG A 26 -5.97 -16.24 -13.48
N ARG A 27 -5.90 -15.12 -14.21
CA ARG A 27 -6.37 -13.83 -13.72
C ARG A 27 -7.87 -13.88 -13.47
N VAL A 28 -8.23 -13.56 -12.22
CA VAL A 28 -9.58 -13.13 -11.85
C VAL A 28 -9.75 -11.67 -12.25
N ASP A 29 -10.99 -11.20 -12.37
CA ASP A 29 -11.32 -9.79 -12.66
C ASP A 29 -10.52 -8.81 -11.78
N ASP A 30 -9.56 -8.11 -12.41
CA ASP A 30 -8.66 -7.18 -11.73
C ASP A 30 -9.37 -5.90 -11.29
N ARG A 31 -10.45 -5.49 -11.97
CA ARG A 31 -11.26 -4.33 -11.58
C ARG A 31 -11.97 -4.60 -10.26
N ARG A 32 -12.56 -5.79 -10.13
CA ARG A 32 -13.18 -6.23 -8.88
C ARG A 32 -12.18 -6.29 -7.73
N VAL A 33 -11.00 -6.87 -7.97
CA VAL A 33 -9.97 -6.99 -6.93
C VAL A 33 -9.44 -5.61 -6.52
N ILE A 34 -9.18 -4.70 -7.47
CA ILE A 34 -8.73 -3.34 -7.15
C ILE A 34 -9.82 -2.57 -6.41
N SER A 35 -11.08 -2.73 -6.80
CA SER A 35 -12.22 -2.16 -6.08
C SER A 35 -12.23 -2.59 -4.61
N GLY A 36 -11.98 -3.88 -4.33
CA GLY A 36 -11.83 -4.40 -2.98
C GLY A 36 -10.62 -3.84 -2.21
N ILE A 37 -9.47 -3.71 -2.88
CA ILE A 37 -8.28 -3.07 -2.29
C ILE A 37 -8.62 -1.62 -1.90
N LEU A 38 -9.21 -0.85 -2.80
CA LEU A 38 -9.58 0.54 -2.56
C LEU A 38 -10.66 0.66 -1.50
N HIS A 39 -11.61 -0.27 -1.43
CA HIS A 39 -12.58 -0.33 -0.35
C HIS A 39 -11.88 -0.46 1.00
N VAL A 40 -11.00 -1.45 1.17
CA VAL A 40 -10.25 -1.66 2.42
C VAL A 40 -9.45 -0.41 2.80
N LEU A 41 -8.77 0.22 1.83
CA LEU A 41 -7.96 1.42 2.07
C LEU A 41 -8.80 2.66 2.39
N LYS A 42 -9.93 2.86 1.72
CA LYS A 42 -10.81 4.02 1.90
C LYS A 42 -11.61 3.94 3.19
N VAL A 43 -12.09 2.74 3.51
CA VAL A 43 -12.90 2.47 4.72
C VAL A 43 -12.01 2.28 5.95
N GLY A 44 -10.80 1.77 5.78
CA GLY A 44 -9.90 1.46 6.88
C GLY A 44 -10.26 0.18 7.65
N CYS A 45 -11.02 -0.75 7.04
CA CYS A 45 -11.32 -2.04 7.66
C CYS A 45 -10.11 -2.99 7.62
N ARG A 46 -10.16 -4.08 8.40
CA ARG A 46 -9.14 -5.14 8.30
C ARG A 46 -9.30 -5.88 6.98
N TRP A 47 -8.20 -6.39 6.41
CA TRP A 47 -8.26 -7.20 5.19
C TRP A 47 -9.21 -8.40 5.30
N CYS A 48 -9.29 -9.04 6.48
CA CYS A 48 -10.21 -10.15 6.73
C CYS A 48 -11.68 -9.73 6.69
N ASP A 49 -11.98 -8.45 6.92
CA ASP A 49 -13.32 -7.87 6.91
C ASP A 49 -13.69 -7.27 5.54
N CYS A 50 -12.87 -7.52 4.50
CA CYS A 50 -13.16 -7.11 3.14
C CYS A 50 -14.45 -7.80 2.65
N PRO A 51 -15.44 -7.05 2.12
CA PRO A 51 -16.68 -7.64 1.60
C PRO A 51 -16.43 -8.75 0.58
N THR A 52 -17.23 -9.82 0.68
CA THR A 52 -17.12 -11.01 -0.16
C THR A 52 -17.45 -10.74 -1.62
N ASP A 53 -18.16 -9.64 -1.92
CA ASP A 53 -18.45 -9.18 -3.29
C ASP A 53 -17.19 -8.95 -4.13
N TYR A 54 -16.06 -8.59 -3.50
CA TYR A 54 -14.78 -8.42 -4.19
C TYR A 54 -14.02 -9.75 -4.41
N GLY A 55 -14.56 -10.85 -3.86
CA GLY A 55 -13.93 -12.16 -3.78
C GLY A 55 -13.22 -12.40 -2.44
N PRO A 56 -12.48 -13.51 -2.31
CA PRO A 56 -11.84 -13.88 -1.06
C PRO A 56 -10.84 -12.80 -0.58
N SER A 57 -10.94 -12.42 0.70
CA SER A 57 -10.05 -11.42 1.34
C SER A 57 -8.57 -11.74 1.14
N THR A 58 -8.20 -13.02 1.16
CA THR A 58 -6.85 -13.51 0.89
C THR A 58 -6.39 -13.17 -0.53
N THR A 59 -7.27 -13.24 -1.53
CA THR A 59 -6.96 -12.88 -2.92
C THR A 59 -6.71 -11.39 -3.06
N VAL A 60 -7.57 -10.58 -2.46
CA VAL A 60 -7.45 -9.11 -2.45
C VAL A 60 -6.11 -8.69 -1.82
N TYR A 61 -5.82 -9.19 -0.61
CA TYR A 61 -4.56 -8.90 0.09
C TYR A 61 -3.34 -9.40 -0.69
N ASN A 62 -3.35 -10.65 -1.17
CA ASN A 62 -2.21 -11.23 -1.89
C ASN A 62 -1.93 -10.46 -3.18
N ARG A 63 -2.97 -9.95 -3.86
CA ARG A 63 -2.81 -9.13 -5.05
C ARG A 63 -2.17 -7.78 -4.71
N PHE A 64 -2.71 -7.09 -3.71
CA PHE A 64 -2.12 -5.84 -3.22
C PHE A 64 -0.65 -6.01 -2.87
N ASN A 65 -0.32 -6.99 -2.02
CA ASN A 65 1.05 -7.26 -1.58
C ASN A 65 1.98 -7.61 -2.76
N ARG A 66 1.50 -8.37 -3.75
CA ARG A 66 2.27 -8.73 -4.95
C ARG A 66 2.59 -7.50 -5.80
N TRP A 67 1.62 -6.62 -6.04
CA TRP A 67 1.81 -5.41 -6.85
C TRP A 67 2.64 -4.36 -6.12
N SER A 68 2.43 -4.15 -4.82
CA SER A 68 3.25 -3.27 -3.99
C SER A 68 4.73 -3.68 -4.00
N ARG A 69 5.03 -4.98 -3.86
CA ARG A 69 6.40 -5.50 -3.94
C ARG A 69 7.09 -5.32 -5.29
N ARG A 70 6.31 -5.10 -6.35
CA ARG A 70 6.82 -4.85 -7.70
C ARG A 70 6.89 -3.37 -8.04
N GLY A 71 6.63 -2.50 -7.06
CA GLY A 71 6.62 -1.05 -7.26
C GLY A 71 5.52 -0.58 -8.22
N PHE A 72 4.46 -1.37 -8.42
CA PHE A 72 3.39 -1.04 -9.37
C PHE A 72 2.77 0.32 -9.08
N TRP A 73 2.42 0.57 -7.82
CA TRP A 73 1.80 1.82 -7.37
C TRP A 73 2.73 3.04 -7.42
N LEU A 74 4.03 2.84 -7.61
CA LEU A 74 5.06 3.88 -7.56
C LEU A 74 5.80 4.03 -8.89
N ARG A 75 5.33 3.37 -9.96
CA ARG A 75 6.06 3.30 -11.23
C ARG A 75 6.29 4.69 -11.85
N ASP A 76 5.35 5.60 -11.68
CA ASP A 76 5.39 6.93 -12.28
C ASP A 76 5.82 8.04 -11.28
N SER A 77 6.10 7.69 -10.02
CA SER A 77 6.51 8.68 -9.01
C SER A 77 8.01 8.96 -8.97
N GLY A 78 8.80 8.34 -9.86
CA GLY A 78 10.26 8.38 -9.83
C GLY A 78 10.89 7.67 -8.62
N ALA A 79 10.08 6.99 -7.79
CA ALA A 79 10.56 6.28 -6.62
C ALA A 79 11.19 4.93 -7.01
N VAL A 80 12.47 4.75 -6.68
CA VAL A 80 13.17 3.48 -6.90
C VAL A 80 12.99 2.56 -5.69
N PRO A 81 12.45 1.34 -5.84
CA PRO A 81 12.29 0.41 -4.73
C PRO A 81 13.65 -0.14 -4.27
N VAL A 82 14.07 0.21 -3.06
CA VAL A 82 15.29 -0.32 -2.42
C VAL A 82 14.89 -1.40 -1.41
N ILE A 83 14.54 -2.59 -1.90
CA ILE A 83 14.09 -3.72 -1.08
C ILE A 83 14.87 -4.98 -1.47
N PRO A 84 15.60 -5.61 -0.53
CA PRO A 84 16.32 -6.84 -0.83
C PRO A 84 15.36 -7.98 -1.16
N GLY A 85 15.85 -8.91 -1.99
CA GLY A 85 15.14 -10.16 -2.23
C GLY A 85 15.14 -11.08 -1.01
N ARG A 86 14.20 -12.03 -0.99
CA ARG A 86 14.25 -13.16 -0.05
C ARG A 86 15.50 -13.99 -0.33
N ARG A 87 16.06 -14.60 0.73
CA ARG A 87 17.23 -15.48 0.64
C ARG A 87 17.05 -16.64 -0.36
N SER A 88 15.83 -17.16 -0.50
CA SER A 88 15.49 -18.26 -1.42
C SER A 88 15.30 -17.85 -2.89
N ARG A 89 15.57 -16.59 -3.26
CA ARG A 89 15.34 -16.11 -4.61
C ARG A 89 16.47 -16.53 -5.55
N LYS A 90 16.12 -17.16 -6.68
CA LYS A 90 17.08 -17.63 -7.71
C LYS A 90 17.90 -16.50 -8.35
N ARG A 91 17.30 -15.33 -8.59
CA ARG A 91 17.96 -14.16 -9.17
C ARG A 91 18.07 -13.05 -8.12
N ALA A 92 19.31 -12.66 -7.79
CA ALA A 92 19.56 -11.56 -6.88
C ALA A 92 19.01 -10.24 -7.47
N ILE A 93 18.39 -9.41 -6.62
CA ILE A 93 18.03 -8.04 -6.98
C ILE A 93 19.24 -7.16 -6.65
N CYS A 94 19.69 -6.37 -7.64
CA CYS A 94 20.61 -5.28 -7.38
C CYS A 94 19.82 -4.14 -6.70
N TYR A 95 20.28 -3.69 -5.55
CA TYR A 95 19.71 -2.57 -4.80
C TYR A 95 20.82 -1.81 -4.08
N ASP A 96 20.59 -0.54 -3.79
CA ASP A 96 21.49 0.30 -3.03
C ASP A 96 21.52 -0.14 -1.56
N LYS A 97 22.62 -0.78 -1.14
CA LYS A 97 22.80 -1.31 0.21
C LYS A 97 22.92 -0.21 1.25
N GLU A 98 23.57 0.90 0.92
CA GLU A 98 23.75 2.03 1.85
C GLU A 98 22.40 2.70 2.11
N ARG A 99 21.62 2.92 1.05
CA ARG A 99 20.25 3.44 1.19
C ARG A 99 19.34 2.49 1.96
N TYR A 100 19.50 1.18 1.79
CA TYR A 100 18.76 0.18 2.59
C TYR A 100 19.18 0.15 4.07
N ARG A 101 20.47 0.40 4.36
CA ARG A 101 21.01 0.42 5.73
C ARG A 101 20.28 1.46 6.59
N GLY A 102 19.93 2.61 6.02
CA GLY A 102 19.18 3.67 6.69
C GLY A 102 17.69 3.39 6.96
N ARG A 103 17.12 2.25 6.50
CA ARG A 103 15.67 1.97 6.66
C ARG A 103 15.20 2.01 8.11
N HIS A 104 16.06 1.62 9.06
CA HIS A 104 15.69 1.55 10.47
C HIS A 104 15.35 2.93 11.03
N LEU A 105 15.93 4.01 10.50
CA LEU A 105 15.62 5.38 10.91
C LEU A 105 14.17 5.72 10.57
N ILE A 106 13.73 5.35 9.37
CA ILE A 106 12.36 5.53 8.91
C ILE A 106 11.41 4.65 9.74
N GLU A 107 11.73 3.36 9.90
CA GLU A 107 10.92 2.42 10.67
C GLU A 107 10.76 2.88 12.13
N ASN A 108 11.84 3.28 12.79
CA ASN A 108 11.82 3.83 14.15
C ASN A 108 11.00 5.11 14.21
N ALA A 109 11.13 5.99 13.21
CA ALA A 109 10.37 7.23 13.17
C ALA A 109 8.86 6.96 13.07
N PHE A 110 8.45 6.02 12.22
CA PHE A 110 7.05 5.60 12.12
C PHE A 110 6.58 4.87 13.38
N CYS A 111 7.41 4.04 14.01
CA CYS A 111 7.08 3.39 15.27
C CYS A 111 6.76 4.42 16.36
N ARG A 112 7.61 5.43 16.53
CA ARG A 112 7.39 6.53 17.50
C ARG A 112 6.12 7.34 17.17
N ARG A 113 5.85 7.61 15.88
CA ARG A 113 4.60 8.29 15.47
C ARG A 113 3.35 7.45 15.73
N LYS A 114 3.44 6.13 15.68
CA LYS A 114 2.30 5.23 15.94
C LYS A 114 1.85 5.22 17.39
N ASP A 115 2.66 5.71 18.33
CA ASP A 115 2.24 5.95 19.72
C ASP A 115 1.09 6.97 19.77
N PHE A 116 1.07 7.93 18.85
CA PHE A 116 -0.01 8.90 18.62
C PHE A 116 -1.16 8.27 17.80
N ARG A 117 -1.78 7.23 18.34
CA ARG A 117 -2.77 6.37 17.65
C ARG A 117 -3.91 7.13 16.95
N ARG A 118 -4.27 8.33 17.44
CA ARG A 118 -5.34 9.16 16.87
C ARG A 118 -4.98 9.75 15.49
N VAL A 119 -3.71 10.13 15.30
CA VAL A 119 -3.21 10.67 14.03
C VAL A 119 -3.36 9.66 12.89
N HIS A 120 -3.21 8.37 13.19
CA HIS A 120 -3.18 7.31 12.17
C HIS A 120 -4.52 6.63 11.87
N ARG A 121 -5.58 6.88 12.64
CA ARG A 121 -6.82 6.07 12.54
C ARG A 121 -8.11 6.83 12.27
N TYR A 122 -8.16 8.15 12.47
CA TYR A 122 -9.47 8.81 12.60
C TYR A 122 -9.64 10.17 11.94
N ASP A 123 -8.59 10.76 11.35
CA ASP A 123 -8.77 12.07 10.73
C ASP A 123 -9.17 11.97 9.26
N LYS A 124 -10.37 12.46 8.95
CA LYS A 124 -10.94 12.46 7.59
C LYS A 124 -10.54 13.71 6.79
N LEU A 125 -10.05 14.76 7.46
CA LEU A 125 -9.69 16.02 6.84
C LEU A 125 -8.17 16.08 6.65
N ALA A 126 -7.70 16.28 5.42
CA ALA A 126 -6.27 16.32 5.11
C ALA A 126 -5.51 17.37 5.93
N ALA A 127 -6.13 18.53 6.20
CA ALA A 127 -5.52 19.61 6.98
C ALA A 127 -5.30 19.20 8.45
N ASN A 128 -6.30 18.58 9.09
CA ASN A 128 -6.18 18.15 10.48
C ASN A 128 -5.22 16.95 10.60
N PHE A 129 -5.23 16.04 9.63
CA PHE A 129 -4.24 14.96 9.54
C PHE A 129 -2.82 15.53 9.46
N LEU A 130 -2.58 16.50 8.58
CA LEU A 130 -1.26 17.13 8.41
C LEU A 130 -0.82 17.82 9.70
N SER A 131 -1.70 18.61 10.32
CA SER A 131 -1.43 19.26 11.61
C SER A 131 -1.13 18.25 12.72
N GLY A 132 -1.88 17.16 12.79
CA GLY A 132 -1.66 16.08 13.75
C GLY A 132 -0.33 15.36 13.53
N VAL A 133 0.03 15.08 12.27
CA VAL A 133 1.34 14.51 11.92
C VAL A 133 2.46 15.48 12.27
N ALA A 134 2.32 16.77 11.96
CA ALA A 134 3.32 17.80 12.26
C ALA A 134 3.56 17.92 13.77
N LEU A 135 2.49 18.02 14.57
CA LEU A 135 2.57 18.11 16.02
C LEU A 135 3.16 16.83 16.64
N ALA A 136 2.68 15.66 16.23
CA ALA A 136 3.22 14.38 16.69
C ALA A 136 4.71 14.25 16.33
N THR A 137 5.15 14.77 15.18
CA THR A 137 6.57 14.78 14.79
C THR A 137 7.38 15.75 15.64
N ALA A 138 6.87 16.95 15.89
CA ALA A 138 7.53 17.92 16.75
C ALA A 138 7.74 17.34 18.15
N ILE A 139 6.68 16.83 18.78
CA ILE A 139 6.76 16.21 20.11
C ILE A 139 7.63 14.96 20.08
N ALA A 140 7.49 14.09 19.07
CA ALA A 140 8.22 12.85 19.02
C ALA A 140 9.74 13.06 18.86
N PHE A 141 10.20 14.04 18.09
CA PHE A 141 11.63 14.13 17.71
C PHE A 141 12.37 15.37 18.23
N TRP A 142 11.66 16.35 18.78
CA TRP A 142 12.26 17.60 19.27
C TRP A 142 12.05 17.86 20.77
N LEU A 143 11.13 17.13 21.42
CA LEU A 143 10.93 17.09 22.88
C LEU A 143 11.26 15.69 23.41
#